data_AF-U9URT3-F1
#
_entry.id   AF-U9URT3-F1
#
_cell.length_a   1.000
_cell.length_b   1.000
_cell.length_c   1.000
_cell.angle_alpha   90.00
_cell.angle_beta   90.00
_cell.angle_gamma   90.00
#
_symmetry.space_group_name_H-M   'P 1'
#
loop_
_entity.id
_entity.type
_entity.pdbx_description
1 polymer ?
#
loop_
_entity_poly.entity_id
_entity_poly.type
_entity_poly.pdbx_seq_one_letter_code
_entity_poly.pdbx_strand_id
1 'polypeptide(L)'
;MVKQFFSSLSKNYIKILDDDEYYDITIEVGKDPNVRIFRAHMIILCYRSPFLRKTIAWSKGNNNDKLVHIKLPNISPEIFQIILTYIYGGIISLDENETSEILEVLIAANELLLQELVDYLQEYLIVNKAEWIEQHFAFTHRTSFQSNSLLGLQKFCTDFMDKSPEKVFKSLDFTSLSETSLISLIKKDDLQMKEAEIWEH
;
A
#
# COMPACT_ATOMS: atom_id res chain seq x y z
N MET A 1 38.05 0.28 -11.01
CA MET A 1 37.07 1.38 -10.91
C MET A 1 35.76 0.87 -11.49
N VAL A 2 34.65 0.91 -10.74
CA VAL A 2 33.33 0.45 -11.22
C VAL A 2 32.47 1.69 -11.49
N LYS A 3 31.94 1.82 -12.71
CA LYS A 3 30.97 2.87 -13.09
C LYS A 3 29.60 2.22 -13.23
N GLN A 4 28.62 2.76 -12.51
CA GLN A 4 27.25 2.25 -12.51
C GLN A 4 26.37 3.08 -13.46
N PHE A 5 25.48 2.42 -14.21
CA PHE A 5 24.56 3.05 -15.18
C PHE A 5 23.09 2.72 -14.86
N PHE A 6 22.77 2.53 -13.59
CA PHE A 6 21.46 2.04 -13.15
C PHE A 6 20.29 2.95 -13.56
N SER A 7 20.48 4.26 -13.59
CA SER A 7 19.43 5.18 -14.03
C SER A 7 19.02 4.96 -15.49
N SER A 8 19.98 4.72 -16.39
CA SER A 8 19.67 4.41 -17.79
C SER A 8 18.97 3.07 -17.90
N LEU A 9 19.48 2.05 -17.21
CA LEU A 9 18.89 0.70 -17.19
C LEU A 9 17.44 0.72 -16.68
N SER A 10 17.19 1.41 -15.57
CA SER A 10 15.85 1.61 -14.99
C SER A 10 14.90 2.26 -15.99
N LYS A 11 15.32 3.36 -16.63
CA LYS A 11 14.53 4.03 -17.68
C LYS A 11 14.28 3.12 -18.89
N ASN A 12 15.23 2.26 -19.25
CA ASN A 12 15.04 1.29 -20.33
C ASN A 12 13.97 0.26 -19.96
N TYR A 13 13.95 -0.25 -18.73
CA TYR A 13 12.89 -1.17 -18.30
C TYR A 13 11.51 -0.51 -18.22
N ILE A 14 11.41 0.74 -17.74
CA ILE A 14 10.12 1.45 -17.73
C ILE A 14 9.56 1.57 -19.15
N LYS A 15 10.39 1.92 -20.14
CA LYS A 15 9.95 2.05 -21.55
C LYS A 15 9.37 0.77 -22.14
N ILE A 16 9.76 -0.40 -21.62
CA ILE A 16 9.23 -1.69 -22.09
C ILE A 16 7.76 -1.87 -21.66
N LEU A 17 7.26 -1.12 -20.66
CA LEU A 17 5.84 -1.15 -20.29
C LEU A 17 4.92 -0.58 -21.39
N ASP A 18 5.45 0.27 -22.27
CA ASP A 18 4.72 0.84 -23.40
C ASP A 18 4.79 -0.06 -24.65
N ASP A 19 5.53 -1.17 -24.58
CA ASP A 19 5.73 -2.11 -25.67
C ASP A 19 4.70 -3.27 -25.61
N ASP A 20 4.18 -3.63 -26.78
CA ASP A 20 3.21 -4.71 -26.97
C ASP A 20 3.84 -5.97 -27.59
N GLU A 21 5.14 -6.01 -27.85
CA GLU A 21 5.79 -7.09 -28.63
C GLU A 21 6.24 -8.30 -27.78
N TYR A 22 6.81 -8.10 -26.60
CA TYR A 22 7.52 -9.16 -25.84
C TYR A 22 6.88 -9.57 -24.51
N TYR A 23 5.64 -9.17 -24.26
CA TYR A 23 4.94 -9.55 -23.03
C TYR A 23 4.63 -11.05 -22.98
N ASP A 24 4.80 -11.67 -21.81
CA ASP A 24 4.54 -13.09 -21.58
C ASP A 24 3.46 -13.35 -20.52
N ILE A 25 2.83 -12.27 -20.03
CA ILE A 25 1.71 -12.30 -19.09
C ILE A 25 0.76 -11.11 -19.28
N THR A 26 -0.53 -11.36 -19.00
CA THR A 26 -1.55 -10.31 -18.82
C THR A 26 -2.04 -10.27 -17.37
N ILE A 27 -2.30 -9.07 -16.86
CA ILE A 27 -2.78 -8.82 -15.51
C ILE A 27 -4.06 -8.00 -15.61
N GLU A 28 -5.19 -8.58 -15.26
CA GLU A 28 -6.47 -7.86 -15.14
C GLU A 28 -6.53 -7.22 -13.75
N VAL A 29 -6.68 -5.89 -13.70
CA VAL A 29 -6.61 -5.11 -12.45
C VAL A 29 -7.89 -4.30 -12.30
N GLY A 30 -8.39 -4.22 -11.07
CA GLY A 30 -9.60 -3.49 -10.72
C GLY A 30 -10.85 -4.37 -10.69
N LYS A 31 -12.00 -3.72 -10.44
CA LYS A 31 -13.34 -4.33 -10.39
C LYS A 31 -14.27 -3.56 -11.31
N ASP A 32 -15.26 -4.25 -11.88
CA ASP A 32 -16.24 -3.63 -12.76
C ASP A 32 -16.90 -2.40 -12.10
N PRO A 33 -17.04 -1.28 -12.82
CA PRO A 33 -16.74 -1.08 -14.25
C PRO A 33 -15.28 -0.66 -14.56
N ASN A 34 -14.43 -0.48 -13.55
CA ASN A 34 -13.09 0.08 -13.67
C ASN A 34 -12.02 -1.02 -13.71
N VAL A 35 -12.00 -1.77 -14.82
CA VAL A 35 -11.03 -2.83 -15.07
C VAL A 35 -10.08 -2.43 -16.19
N ARG A 36 -8.77 -2.68 -16.00
CA ARG A 36 -7.75 -2.50 -17.04
C ARG A 36 -6.87 -3.75 -17.13
N ILE A 37 -6.52 -4.13 -18.35
CA ILE A 37 -5.56 -5.21 -18.62
C ILE A 37 -4.18 -4.61 -18.84
N PHE A 38 -3.21 -5.08 -18.08
CA PHE A 38 -1.80 -4.73 -18.21
C PHE A 38 -1.04 -5.88 -18.87
N ARG A 39 -0.15 -5.54 -19.80
CA ARG A 39 0.83 -6.46 -20.39
C ARG A 39 2.15 -6.29 -19.66
N ALA A 40 2.80 -7.40 -19.33
CA ALA A 40 4.01 -7.37 -18.53
C ALA A 40 4.92 -8.59 -18.77
N HIS A 41 6.03 -8.62 -18.03
CA HIS A 41 7.10 -9.59 -18.15
C HIS A 41 7.26 -10.36 -16.85
N MET A 42 6.99 -11.66 -16.90
CA MET A 42 7.04 -12.57 -15.76
C MET A 42 8.38 -12.54 -15.05
N ILE A 43 9.49 -12.49 -15.78
CA ILE A 43 10.83 -12.50 -15.19
C ILE A 43 11.04 -11.30 -14.27
N ILE A 44 10.50 -10.13 -14.61
CA ILE A 44 10.63 -8.93 -13.77
C ILE A 44 9.70 -9.08 -12.56
N LEU A 45 8.42 -9.38 -12.79
CA LEU A 45 7.41 -9.51 -11.73
C LEU A 45 7.80 -10.54 -10.67
N CYS A 46 8.23 -11.73 -11.09
CA CYS A 46 8.61 -12.82 -10.19
C CYS A 46 9.81 -12.49 -9.32
N TYR A 47 10.75 -11.67 -9.78
CA TYR A 47 11.94 -11.32 -9.01
C TYR A 47 11.74 -10.09 -8.12
N ARG A 48 10.73 -9.26 -8.41
CA ARG A 48 10.41 -8.07 -7.62
C ARG A 48 9.31 -8.30 -6.59
N SER A 49 8.40 -9.24 -6.82
CA SER A 49 7.29 -9.56 -5.91
C SER A 49 7.19 -11.07 -5.62
N PRO A 50 7.38 -11.49 -4.36
CA PRO A 50 7.12 -12.87 -3.92
C PRO A 50 5.66 -13.30 -4.11
N PHE A 51 4.71 -12.37 -3.95
CA PHE A 51 3.29 -12.62 -4.19
C PHE A 51 3.05 -12.96 -5.66
N LEU A 52 3.48 -12.09 -6.57
CA LEU A 52 3.29 -12.30 -8.01
C LEU A 52 3.99 -13.58 -8.46
N ARG A 53 5.19 -13.89 -7.96
CA ARG A 53 5.87 -15.17 -8.24
C ARG A 53 4.98 -16.37 -7.92
N LYS A 54 4.37 -16.40 -6.73
CA LYS A 54 3.49 -17.50 -6.30
C LYS A 54 2.22 -17.55 -7.16
N THR A 55 1.56 -16.40 -7.37
CA THR A 55 0.32 -16.28 -8.14
C THR A 55 0.52 -16.73 -9.59
N ILE A 56 1.62 -16.33 -10.20
CA ILE A 56 1.99 -16.70 -11.58
C ILE A 56 2.31 -18.20 -11.68
N ALA A 57 3.06 -18.77 -10.73
CA ALA A 57 3.35 -20.20 -10.71
C ALA A 57 2.07 -21.04 -10.58
N TRP A 58 1.14 -20.62 -9.72
CA TRP A 58 -0.18 -21.24 -9.59
C TRP A 58 -0.98 -21.17 -10.89
N SER A 59 -1.02 -19.99 -11.54
CA SER A 59 -1.72 -19.83 -12.82
C SER A 59 -1.16 -20.72 -13.93
N LYS A 60 0.16 -20.93 -13.98
CA LYS A 60 0.80 -21.81 -14.96
C LYS A 60 0.45 -23.29 -14.75
N GLY A 61 0.41 -23.76 -13.51
CA GLY A 61 0.06 -25.15 -13.20
C GLY A 61 -1.34 -25.57 -13.65
N ASN A 62 -2.24 -24.60 -13.85
CA ASN A 62 -3.62 -24.83 -14.25
C ASN A 62 -3.88 -24.67 -15.75
N ASN A 63 -2.90 -24.19 -16.55
CA ASN A 63 -3.08 -23.90 -17.97
C ASN A 63 -1.80 -24.18 -18.77
N ASN A 64 -1.75 -25.33 -19.46
CA ASN A 64 -0.53 -25.80 -20.13
C ASN A 64 -0.21 -25.14 -21.48
N ASP A 65 -1.11 -24.36 -22.09
CA ASP A 65 -0.93 -23.87 -23.49
C ASP A 65 -1.44 -22.44 -23.75
N LYS A 66 -1.81 -21.69 -22.69
CA LYS A 66 -2.31 -20.31 -22.82
C LYS A 66 -1.35 -19.33 -22.19
N LEU A 67 -1.29 -18.13 -22.77
CA LEU A 67 -0.67 -16.96 -22.16
C LEU A 67 -1.14 -16.84 -20.70
N VAL A 68 -0.19 -16.60 -19.78
CA VAL A 68 -0.51 -16.47 -18.36
C VAL A 68 -1.42 -15.26 -18.15
N HIS A 69 -2.46 -15.45 -17.35
CA HIS A 69 -3.43 -14.42 -17.02
C HIS A 69 -3.75 -14.47 -15.53
N ILE A 70 -3.53 -13.36 -14.83
CA ILE A 70 -3.83 -13.23 -13.39
C ILE A 70 -4.76 -12.04 -13.16
N LYS A 71 -5.48 -12.07 -12.03
CA LYS A 71 -6.43 -11.02 -11.64
C LYS A 71 -6.03 -10.39 -10.31
N LEU A 72 -6.09 -9.07 -10.22
CA LEU A 72 -5.82 -8.27 -9.02
C LEU A 72 -7.02 -7.32 -8.76
N PRO A 73 -8.15 -7.84 -8.26
CA PRO A 73 -9.38 -7.05 -8.19
C PRO A 73 -9.40 -6.03 -7.02
N ASN A 74 -8.49 -6.14 -6.06
CA ASN A 74 -8.45 -5.25 -4.90
C ASN A 74 -7.56 -4.02 -5.10
N ILE A 75 -6.91 -3.91 -6.26
CA ILE A 75 -6.03 -2.79 -6.61
C ILE A 75 -6.69 -2.06 -7.77
N SER A 76 -6.76 -0.73 -7.73
CA SER A 76 -7.25 0.06 -8.86
C SER A 76 -6.20 0.10 -9.98
N PRO A 77 -6.62 0.27 -11.25
CA PRO A 77 -5.69 0.42 -12.36
C PRO A 77 -4.65 1.52 -12.16
N GLU A 78 -5.05 2.65 -11.59
CA GLU A 78 -4.21 3.83 -11.37
C GLU A 78 -3.11 3.52 -10.34
N ILE A 79 -3.47 2.91 -9.22
CA ILE A 79 -2.52 2.49 -8.18
C ILE A 79 -1.59 1.40 -8.71
N PHE A 80 -2.11 0.44 -9.47
CA PHE A 80 -1.26 -0.61 -10.04
C PHE A 80 -0.26 -0.06 -11.07
N GLN A 81 -0.61 0.98 -11.83
CA GLN A 81 0.34 1.64 -12.74
C GLN A 81 1.55 2.23 -11.98
N ILE A 82 1.32 2.84 -10.81
CA ILE A 82 2.39 3.35 -9.95
C ILE A 82 3.27 2.19 -9.47
N ILE A 83 2.65 1.13 -8.94
CA ILE A 83 3.35 -0.07 -8.49
C ILE A 83 4.16 -0.73 -9.62
N LEU A 84 3.59 -0.83 -10.81
CA LEU A 84 4.24 -1.45 -11.96
C LEU A 84 5.47 -0.65 -12.40
N THR A 85 5.37 0.68 -12.38
CA THR A 85 6.51 1.58 -12.62
C THR A 85 7.62 1.37 -11.58
N TYR A 86 7.27 1.22 -10.30
CA TYR A 86 8.22 0.86 -9.24
C TYR A 86 8.85 -0.52 -9.47
N ILE A 87 8.07 -1.53 -9.86
CA ILE A 87 8.56 -2.89 -10.10
C ILE A 87 9.64 -2.88 -11.19
N TYR A 88 9.42 -2.16 -12.30
CA TYR A 88 10.33 -2.13 -13.44
C TYR A 88 11.50 -1.18 -13.25
N GLY A 89 11.22 0.02 -12.74
CA GLY A 89 12.20 1.09 -12.65
C GLY A 89 12.90 1.20 -11.31
N GLY A 90 12.32 0.68 -10.23
CA GLY A 90 12.74 1.02 -8.87
C GLY A 90 12.54 2.51 -8.55
N ILE A 91 11.58 3.16 -9.21
CA ILE A 91 11.28 4.59 -9.05
C ILE A 91 9.83 4.71 -8.60
N ILE A 92 9.59 5.56 -7.61
CA ILE A 92 8.26 5.99 -7.21
C ILE A 92 8.23 7.53 -7.19
N SER A 93 7.14 8.10 -7.69
CA SER A 93 6.87 9.54 -7.65
C SER A 93 5.60 9.72 -6.85
N LEU A 94 5.66 10.53 -5.79
CA LEU A 94 4.54 10.80 -4.87
C LEU A 94 4.12 12.27 -4.85
N ASP A 95 4.84 13.13 -5.56
CA ASP A 95 4.73 14.60 -5.44
C ASP A 95 3.36 15.13 -5.88
N GLU A 96 2.69 14.43 -6.79
CA GLU A 96 1.39 14.80 -7.35
C GLU A 96 0.22 14.04 -6.69
N ASN A 97 0.49 13.09 -5.79
CA ASN A 97 -0.53 12.22 -5.21
C ASN A 97 -1.13 12.80 -3.94
N GLU A 98 -2.45 12.66 -3.80
CA GLU A 98 -3.12 12.89 -2.52
C GLU A 98 -2.68 11.86 -1.47
N THR A 99 -2.67 12.23 -0.19
CA THR A 99 -2.23 11.31 0.89
C THR A 99 -3.06 10.01 0.92
N SER A 100 -4.35 10.11 0.60
CA SER A 100 -5.26 8.96 0.42
C SER A 100 -4.74 7.99 -0.64
N GLU A 101 -4.34 8.49 -1.81
CA GLU A 101 -3.75 7.68 -2.88
C GLU A 101 -2.43 7.05 -2.44
N ILE A 102 -1.56 7.79 -1.73
CA ILE A 102 -0.30 7.24 -1.21
C ILE A 102 -0.57 6.07 -0.25
N LEU A 103 -1.62 6.16 0.57
CA LEU A 103 -2.04 5.09 1.46
C LEU A 103 -2.59 3.88 0.67
N GLU A 104 -3.31 4.10 -0.43
CA GLU A 104 -3.71 3.02 -1.35
C GLU A 104 -2.51 2.35 -2.02
N VAL A 105 -1.49 3.11 -2.41
CA VAL A 105 -0.21 2.55 -2.92
C VAL A 105 0.45 1.70 -1.84
N LEU A 106 0.46 2.13 -0.57
CA LEU A 106 0.99 1.34 0.55
C LEU A 106 0.22 0.02 0.73
N ILE A 107 -1.11 0.05 0.68
CA ILE A 107 -1.95 -1.14 0.79
C ILE A 107 -1.64 -2.12 -0.35
N ALA A 108 -1.58 -1.63 -1.59
CA ALA A 108 -1.25 -2.44 -2.76
C ALA A 108 0.18 -3.02 -2.68
N ALA A 109 1.15 -2.22 -2.23
CA ALA A 109 2.53 -2.67 -2.03
C ALA A 109 2.61 -3.79 -0.98
N ASN A 110 1.84 -3.67 0.11
CA ASN A 110 1.72 -4.70 1.14
C ASN A 110 1.06 -5.98 0.60
N GLU A 111 -0.06 -5.88 -0.14
CA GLU A 111 -0.72 -7.03 -0.77
C GLU A 111 0.24 -7.78 -1.72
N LEU A 112 1.03 -7.03 -2.48
CA LEU A 112 2.01 -7.57 -3.43
C LEU A 112 3.35 -7.96 -2.78
N LEU A 113 3.47 -7.87 -1.45
CA LEU A 113 4.66 -8.22 -0.66
C LEU A 113 5.94 -7.48 -1.13
N LEU A 114 5.82 -6.19 -1.43
CA LEU A 114 6.91 -5.31 -1.86
C LEU A 114 7.54 -4.60 -0.63
N GLN A 115 8.20 -5.36 0.25
CA GLN A 115 8.60 -4.87 1.58
C GLN A 115 9.46 -3.58 1.55
N GLU A 116 10.42 -3.48 0.63
CA GLU A 116 11.24 -2.27 0.45
C GLU A 116 10.38 -1.01 0.23
N LEU A 117 9.32 -1.13 -0.58
CA LEU A 117 8.40 -0.03 -0.85
C LEU A 117 7.48 0.24 0.35
N VAL A 118 7.03 -0.82 1.02
CA VAL A 118 6.20 -0.73 2.23
C VAL A 118 6.92 0.03 3.35
N ASP A 119 8.21 -0.26 3.56
CA ASP A 119 9.00 0.41 4.58
C ASP A 119 9.16 1.90 4.26
N TYR A 120 9.53 2.22 3.00
CA TYR A 120 9.65 3.60 2.53
C TYR A 120 8.34 4.39 2.66
N LEU A 121 7.21 3.83 2.22
CA LEU A 121 5.93 4.54 2.23
C LEU A 121 5.43 4.81 3.65
N GLN A 122 5.64 3.88 4.59
CA GLN A 122 5.29 4.11 6.00
C GLN A 122 6.10 5.27 6.58
N GLU A 123 7.43 5.27 6.37
CA GLU A 123 8.29 6.36 6.83
C GLU A 123 7.89 7.69 6.19
N TYR A 124 7.66 7.71 4.87
CA TYR A 124 7.24 8.90 4.15
C TYR A 124 5.95 9.48 4.71
N LEU A 125 4.93 8.64 4.91
CA LEU A 125 3.63 9.06 5.45
C LEU A 125 3.76 9.64 6.86
N ILE A 126 4.50 8.96 7.75
CA ILE A 126 4.71 9.40 9.14
C ILE A 126 5.49 10.71 9.20
N VAL A 127 6.52 10.87 8.37
CA VAL A 127 7.39 12.07 8.42
C VAL A 127 6.75 13.26 7.73
N ASN A 128 6.09 13.06 6.59
CA ASN A 128 5.66 14.15 5.72
C ASN A 128 4.14 14.41 5.74
N LYS A 129 3.35 13.42 6.17
CA LYS A 129 1.87 13.46 6.10
C LYS A 129 1.20 13.17 7.45
N ALA A 130 1.94 13.33 8.56
CA ALA A 130 1.43 13.08 9.91
C ALA A 130 0.11 13.81 10.19
N GLU A 131 0.03 15.11 9.89
CA GLU A 131 -1.19 15.90 10.15
C GLU A 131 -2.42 15.31 9.45
N TRP A 132 -2.27 14.86 8.20
CA TRP A 132 -3.36 14.21 7.48
C TRP A 132 -3.73 12.87 8.13
N ILE A 133 -2.75 12.08 8.56
CA ILE A 133 -2.98 10.83 9.30
C ILE A 133 -3.71 11.09 10.61
N GLU A 134 -3.34 12.12 11.37
CA GLU A 134 -4.01 12.49 12.62
C GLU A 134 -5.49 12.86 12.38
N GLN A 135 -5.78 13.55 11.27
CA GLN A 135 -7.15 13.90 10.88
C GLN A 135 -7.97 12.71 10.38
N HIS A 136 -7.32 11.70 9.80
CA HIS A 136 -7.93 10.47 9.26
C HIS A 136 -7.44 9.24 10.04
N PHE A 137 -7.48 9.37 11.36
CA PHE A 137 -6.87 8.42 12.28
C PHE A 137 -7.53 7.05 12.18
N ALA A 138 -8.87 6.98 12.17
CA ALA A 138 -9.57 5.70 12.21
C ALA A 138 -9.27 4.87 10.95
N PHE A 139 -9.20 5.51 9.78
CA PHE A 139 -8.82 4.88 8.53
C PHE A 139 -7.38 4.35 8.56
N THR A 140 -6.43 5.17 9.02
CA THR A 140 -5.02 4.78 9.09
C THR A 140 -4.81 3.65 10.10
N HIS A 141 -5.41 3.75 11.28
CA HIS A 141 -5.39 2.71 12.31
C HIS A 141 -5.97 1.41 11.75
N ARG A 142 -7.17 1.42 11.17
CA ARG A 142 -7.75 0.20 10.60
C ARG A 142 -6.82 -0.43 9.56
N THR A 143 -6.24 0.38 8.69
CA THR A 143 -5.32 -0.09 7.64
C THR A 143 -4.05 -0.70 8.23
N SER A 144 -3.43 -0.05 9.21
CA SER A 144 -2.17 -0.52 9.80
C SER A 144 -2.34 -1.85 10.53
N PHE A 145 -3.47 -2.07 11.21
CA PHE A 145 -3.74 -3.29 11.97
C PHE A 145 -4.31 -4.45 11.12
N GLN A 146 -4.59 -4.24 9.83
CA GLN A 146 -4.98 -5.33 8.92
C GLN A 146 -3.80 -6.20 8.46
N SER A 147 -2.56 -5.72 8.59
CA SER A 147 -1.35 -6.43 8.16
C SER A 147 -0.23 -6.32 9.18
N ASN A 148 0.44 -7.44 9.46
CA ASN A 148 1.62 -7.48 10.33
C ASN A 148 2.86 -6.83 9.71
N SER A 149 2.83 -6.46 8.43
CA SER A 149 3.96 -5.78 7.77
C SER A 149 3.95 -4.25 7.92
N LEU A 150 2.88 -3.68 8.51
CA LEU A 150 2.70 -2.24 8.68
C LEU A 150 3.08 -1.74 10.09
N LEU A 151 4.16 -2.28 10.65
CA LEU A 151 4.59 -2.02 12.02
C LEU A 151 4.89 -0.53 12.31
N GLY A 152 5.39 0.21 11.31
CA GLY A 152 5.68 1.64 11.46
C GLY A 152 4.41 2.43 11.74
N LEU A 153 3.36 2.22 10.94
CA LEU A 153 2.06 2.86 11.15
C LEU A 153 1.34 2.33 12.39
N GLN A 154 1.46 1.05 12.72
CA GLN A 154 0.89 0.51 13.98
C GLN A 154 1.49 1.21 15.20
N LYS A 155 2.82 1.37 15.22
CA LYS A 155 3.52 2.08 16.29
C LYS A 155 3.08 3.55 16.35
N PHE A 156 3.04 4.23 15.20
CA PHE A 156 2.52 5.60 15.13
C PHE A 156 1.11 5.71 15.73
N CYS A 157 0.19 4.84 15.32
CA CYS A 157 -1.19 4.88 15.79
C CYS A 157 -1.29 4.61 17.30
N THR A 158 -0.53 3.64 17.80
CA THR A 158 -0.50 3.32 19.24
C THR A 158 0.03 4.50 20.05
N ASP A 159 1.17 5.07 19.63
CA ASP A 159 1.76 6.23 20.26
C ASP A 159 0.82 7.44 20.25
N PHE A 160 0.08 7.64 19.15
CA PHE A 160 -0.86 8.75 19.01
C PHE A 160 -2.06 8.60 19.94
N MET A 161 -2.62 7.40 20.05
CA MET A 161 -3.68 7.09 21.02
C MET A 161 -3.25 7.34 22.47
N ASP A 162 -1.99 7.05 22.79
CA ASP A 162 -1.47 7.17 24.16
C ASP A 162 -1.14 8.62 24.53
N LYS A 163 -0.53 9.35 23.59
CA LYS A 163 0.00 10.70 23.84
C LYS A 163 -1.02 11.80 23.57
N SER A 164 -2.01 11.56 22.72
CA SER A 164 -2.99 12.57 22.31
C SER A 164 -4.39 11.98 22.05
N PRO A 165 -4.98 11.28 23.04
CA PRO A 165 -6.30 10.68 22.89
C PRO A 165 -7.39 11.69 22.52
N GLU A 166 -7.30 12.92 23.03
CA GLU A 166 -8.23 14.01 22.71
C GLU A 166 -8.25 14.36 21.22
N LYS A 167 -7.14 14.16 20.50
CA LYS A 167 -7.09 14.36 19.05
C LYS A 167 -7.71 13.18 18.30
N VAL A 168 -7.61 11.97 18.82
CA VAL A 168 -8.28 10.78 18.24
C VAL A 168 -9.79 10.99 18.21
N PHE A 169 -10.40 11.43 19.32
CA PHE A 169 -11.84 11.71 19.39
C PHE A 169 -12.27 12.89 18.49
N LYS A 170 -11.34 13.79 18.14
CA LYS A 170 -11.57 14.93 17.25
C LYS A 170 -11.21 14.66 15.79
N SER A 171 -10.71 13.47 15.47
CA SER A 171 -10.42 13.09 14.08
C SER A 171 -11.72 13.08 13.26
N LEU A 172 -11.59 13.39 11.97
CA LEU A 172 -12.74 13.55 11.07
C LEU A 172 -13.52 12.24 10.91
N ASP A 173 -12.82 11.11 11.06
CA ASP A 173 -13.33 9.77 10.84
C ASP A 173 -13.45 8.94 12.13
N PHE A 174 -13.38 9.56 13.31
CA PHE A 174 -13.42 8.88 14.61
C PHE A 174 -14.55 7.83 14.72
N THR A 175 -15.75 8.17 14.24
CA THR A 175 -16.93 7.28 14.28
C THR A 175 -16.78 6.00 13.45
N SER A 176 -15.74 5.91 12.61
CA SER A 176 -15.37 4.73 11.83
C SER A 176 -14.41 3.79 12.55
N LEU A 177 -13.95 4.15 13.76
CA LEU A 177 -13.10 3.29 14.58
C LEU A 177 -13.88 2.03 15.01
N SER A 178 -13.24 0.86 15.01
CA SER A 178 -13.93 -0.36 15.43
C SER A 178 -14.23 -0.35 16.92
N GLU A 179 -15.31 -1.01 17.32
CA GLU A 179 -15.66 -1.20 18.74
C GLU A 179 -14.49 -1.74 19.56
N THR A 180 -13.76 -2.73 19.02
CA THR A 180 -12.57 -3.31 19.66
C THR A 180 -11.48 -2.28 19.92
N SER A 181 -11.21 -1.40 18.95
CA SER A 181 -10.21 -0.34 19.07
C SER A 181 -10.66 0.74 20.03
N LEU A 182 -11.94 1.13 20.00
CA LEU A 182 -12.49 2.08 20.96
C LEU A 182 -12.43 1.55 22.39
N ILE A 183 -12.85 0.30 22.61
CA ILE A 183 -12.74 -0.38 23.91
C ILE A 183 -11.28 -0.40 24.38
N SER A 184 -10.32 -0.67 23.48
CA SER A 184 -8.90 -0.67 23.84
C SER A 184 -8.36 0.71 24.23
N LEU A 185 -8.92 1.78 23.66
CA LEU A 185 -8.56 3.17 23.98
C LEU A 185 -9.10 3.57 25.36
N ILE A 186 -10.40 3.37 25.60
CA ILE A 186 -11.08 3.83 26.81
C ILE A 186 -10.76 2.99 28.05
N LYS A 187 -10.29 1.75 27.88
CA LYS A 187 -9.87 0.88 29.00
C LYS A 187 -8.50 1.23 29.58
N LYS A 188 -7.76 2.18 29.00
CA LYS A 188 -6.45 2.58 29.50
C LYS A 188 -6.60 3.47 30.72
N ASP A 189 -6.14 2.98 31.88
CA ASP A 189 -6.17 3.72 33.14
C ASP A 189 -5.29 4.99 33.11
N ASP A 190 -4.30 5.03 32.22
CA ASP A 190 -3.32 6.12 32.06
C ASP A 190 -3.63 7.06 30.89
N LEU A 191 -4.84 6.96 30.32
CA LEU A 191 -5.30 7.83 29.26
C LEU A 191 -5.24 9.31 29.70
N GLN A 192 -4.55 10.15 28.94
CA GLN A 192 -4.38 11.58 29.25
C GLN A 192 -5.64 12.41 28.89
N MET A 193 -6.83 11.93 29.27
CA MET A 193 -8.12 12.56 29.01
C MET A 193 -9.11 12.23 30.14
N LYS A 194 -9.94 13.19 30.56
CA LYS A 194 -10.91 12.95 31.63
C LYS A 194 -12.06 12.09 31.13
N GLU A 195 -12.54 11.16 31.94
CA GLU A 195 -13.72 10.33 31.62
C GLU A 195 -14.95 11.16 31.22
N ALA A 196 -15.17 12.29 31.88
CA ALA A 196 -16.27 13.21 31.55
C ALA A 196 -16.12 13.82 30.14
N GLU A 197 -14.89 14.05 29.67
CA GLU A 197 -14.65 14.57 28.31
C GLU A 197 -14.87 13.45 27.27
N ILE A 198 -14.53 12.20 27.61
CA ILE A 198 -14.78 11.03 26.75
C ILE A 198 -16.27 10.82 26.55
N TRP A 199 -17.09 11.03 27.59
CA TRP A 199 -18.54 10.84 27.56
C TRP A 199 -19.29 11.81 26.62
N GLU A 200 -18.68 12.94 26.26
CA GLU A 200 -19.30 13.95 25.38
C GLU A 200 -19.16 13.60 23.87
N HIS A 201 -18.45 12.51 23.55
CA HIS A 201 -18.22 12.01 22.18
C HIS A 201 -19.10 10.79 21.86
#